data_AF-A0A428Z6V8-F1
#
_entry.id   AF-A0A428Z6V8-F1
#
_cell.length_a   1.000
_cell.length_b   1.000
_cell.length_c   1.000
_cell.angle_alpha   90.00
_cell.angle_beta   90.00
_cell.angle_gamma   90.00
#
_symmetry.space_group_name_H-M   'P 1'
#
loop_
_entity.id
_entity.type
_entity.pdbx_description
1 polymer ?
#
loop_
_entity_poly.entity_id
_entity_poly.type
_entity_poly.pdbx_seq_one_letter_code
_entity_poly.pdbx_strand_id
1 'polypeptide(L)'
;MPDDAAAARDAAEEQSAFSHPPVDPDAIASYGAHPDQVIDFYAPRGETAPGVLVPLVVLLHGGAWRAPYDRRHVTPLADFLARRGFAVANVEYRRGAE
;
A
#
# COMPACT_ATOMS: atom_id res chain seq x y z
N MET A 1 -22.84 25.41 -0.48
CA MET A 1 -22.79 25.32 -1.95
C MET A 1 -22.43 23.89 -2.35
N PRO A 2 -22.72 23.40 -3.57
CA PRO A 2 -22.37 22.04 -4.01
C PRO A 2 -20.88 21.69 -3.79
N ASP A 3 -20.00 22.70 -3.88
CA ASP A 3 -18.56 22.56 -3.66
C ASP A 3 -18.19 22.21 -2.22
N ASP A 4 -18.93 22.73 -1.23
CA ASP A 4 -18.68 22.42 0.20
C ASP A 4 -19.00 20.95 0.51
N ALA A 5 -20.06 20.43 -0.12
CA ALA A 5 -20.47 19.04 0.06
C ALA A 5 -19.49 18.06 -0.60
N ALA A 6 -18.94 18.42 -1.76
CA ALA A 6 -17.89 17.64 -2.43
C ALA A 6 -16.61 17.63 -1.58
N ALA A 7 -16.15 18.79 -1.12
CA ALA A 7 -14.96 18.90 -0.27
C ALA A 7 -15.10 18.10 1.03
N ALA A 8 -16.29 18.11 1.65
CA ALA A 8 -16.56 17.33 2.86
C ALA A 8 -16.51 15.81 2.61
N ARG A 9 -16.98 15.34 1.44
CA ARG A 9 -16.89 13.93 1.06
C ARG A 9 -15.44 13.51 0.85
N ASP A 10 -14.67 14.30 0.10
CA ASP A 10 -13.26 14.00 -0.18
C ASP A 10 -12.45 13.93 1.12
N ALA A 11 -12.69 14.85 2.06
CA ALA A 11 -12.07 14.83 3.38
C ALA A 11 -12.47 13.59 4.20
N ALA A 12 -13.73 13.16 4.12
CA ALA A 12 -14.20 11.95 4.80
C ALA A 12 -13.58 10.67 4.20
N GLU A 13 -13.44 10.61 2.87
CA GLU A 13 -12.77 9.51 2.17
C GLU A 13 -11.29 9.44 2.54
N GLU A 14 -10.60 10.58 2.56
CA GLU A 14 -9.22 10.68 3.01
C GLU A 14 -9.06 10.23 4.46
N GLN A 15 -9.88 10.74 5.37
CA GLN A 15 -9.87 10.33 6.77
C GLN A 15 -10.12 8.83 6.93
N SER A 16 -11.02 8.25 6.13
CA SER A 16 -11.28 6.81 6.13
C SER A 16 -10.04 6.03 5.69
N ALA A 17 -9.36 6.45 4.62
CA ALA A 17 -8.16 5.79 4.11
C ALA A 17 -7.03 5.73 5.16
N PHE A 18 -6.87 6.80 5.95
CA PHE A 18 -5.85 6.86 7.01
C PHE A 18 -6.30 6.34 8.38
N SER A 19 -7.56 5.95 8.54
CA SER A 19 -8.10 5.52 9.84
C SER A 19 -7.65 4.12 10.28
N HIS A 20 -7.12 3.32 9.36
CA HIS A 20 -6.70 1.96 9.62
C HIS A 20 -5.26 1.91 10.17
N PRO A 21 -4.99 1.09 11.21
CA PRO A 21 -3.64 0.97 11.75
C PRO A 21 -2.71 0.36 10.69
N PRO A 22 -1.49 0.89 10.51
CA PRO A 22 -0.55 0.34 9.55
C PRO A 22 -0.11 -1.07 9.95
N VAL A 23 0.19 -1.89 8.95
CA VAL A 23 0.75 -3.24 9.13
C VAL A 23 2.19 -3.23 8.64
N ASP A 24 3.11 -3.79 9.42
CA ASP A 24 4.52 -3.87 9.02
C ASP A 24 4.74 -5.01 8.00
N PRO A 25 5.65 -4.82 7.03
CA PRO A 25 5.98 -5.85 6.06
C PRO A 25 6.82 -6.98 6.65
N ASP A 26 6.82 -8.14 5.98
CA ASP A 26 7.68 -9.27 6.33
C ASP A 26 9.13 -9.06 5.86
N ALA A 27 9.30 -8.36 4.73
CA ALA A 27 10.61 -8.02 4.18
C ALA A 27 10.54 -6.71 3.40
N ILE A 28 11.68 -6.02 3.31
CA ILE A 28 11.82 -4.77 2.55
C ILE A 28 13.00 -4.93 1.59
N ALA A 29 12.85 -4.46 0.35
CA ALA A 29 13.95 -4.40 -0.61
C ALA A 29 13.98 -3.07 -1.36
N SER A 30 15.17 -2.58 -1.69
CA SER A 30 15.34 -1.47 -2.62
C SER A 30 15.36 -1.98 -4.06
N TYR A 31 14.70 -1.27 -4.97
CA TYR A 31 14.74 -1.53 -6.41
C TYR A 31 15.56 -0.48 -7.19
N GLY A 32 16.13 0.49 -6.50
CA GLY A 32 17.02 1.49 -7.08
C GLY A 32 17.73 2.32 -5.99
N ALA A 33 18.47 3.34 -6.43
CA ALA A 33 19.32 4.13 -5.54
C ALA A 33 18.58 5.24 -4.77
N HIS A 34 17.38 5.63 -5.22
CA HIS A 34 16.60 6.66 -4.55
C HIS A 34 15.94 6.11 -3.28
N PRO A 35 15.82 6.87 -2.18
CA PRO A 35 15.22 6.39 -0.92
C PRO A 35 13.76 5.92 -1.08
N ASP A 36 13.00 6.53 -1.98
CA ASP A 36 11.64 6.08 -2.32
C ASP A 36 11.58 4.84 -3.22
N GLN A 37 12.71 4.33 -3.73
CA GLN A 37 12.71 3.13 -4.57
C GLN A 37 12.73 1.86 -3.73
N VAL A 38 11.66 1.63 -2.97
CA VAL A 38 11.53 0.52 -2.02
C VAL A 38 10.26 -0.29 -2.25
N ILE A 39 10.32 -1.57 -1.88
CA ILE A 39 9.22 -2.52 -1.93
C ILE A 39 9.07 -3.14 -0.55
N ASP A 40 7.85 -3.12 -0.04
CA ASP A 40 7.42 -3.84 1.14
C ASP A 40 6.77 -5.16 0.70
N PHE A 41 7.28 -6.29 1.18
CA PHE A 41 6.76 -7.62 0.85
C PHE A 41 5.91 -8.21 1.97
N TYR A 42 4.78 -8.79 1.60
CA TYR A 42 3.90 -9.54 2.48
C TYR A 42 3.75 -10.96 1.95
N ALA A 43 4.10 -11.93 2.79
CA ALA A 43 3.94 -13.34 2.49
C ALA A 43 2.46 -13.75 2.60
N PRO A 44 1.98 -14.66 1.75
CA PRO A 44 0.61 -15.19 1.86
C PRO A 44 0.41 -15.81 3.25
N ARG A 45 -0.69 -15.45 3.92
CA ARG A 45 -1.08 -16.01 5.22
C ARG A 45 -2.07 -17.15 4.99
N GLY A 46 -1.58 -18.39 4.99
CA GLY A 46 -2.37 -19.60 4.78
C GLY A 46 -1.48 -20.80 4.53
N GLU A 47 -2.04 -22.00 4.57
CA GLU A 47 -1.32 -23.22 4.23
C GLU A 47 -1.05 -23.25 2.71
N THR A 48 0.19 -23.01 2.33
CA THR A 48 0.68 -23.31 0.98
C THR A 48 1.50 -24.60 1.07
N ALA A 49 1.17 -25.58 0.23
CA ALA A 49 1.99 -26.78 0.14
C ALA A 49 3.41 -26.37 -0.34
N PRO A 50 4.48 -26.95 0.22
CA PRO A 50 5.84 -26.65 -0.20
C PRO A 50 6.01 -26.79 -1.72
N GLY A 51 6.61 -25.79 -2.36
CA GLY A 51 6.84 -25.78 -3.81
C GLY A 51 5.66 -25.30 -4.66
N VAL A 52 4.53 -24.94 -4.06
CA VAL A 52 3.42 -24.31 -4.79
C VAL A 52 3.66 -22.81 -4.94
N LEU A 53 3.62 -22.32 -6.18
CA LEU A 53 3.67 -20.89 -6.47
C LEU A 53 2.31 -20.25 -6.18
N VAL A 54 2.34 -19.07 -5.56
CA VAL A 54 1.15 -18.22 -5.38
C VAL A 54 1.18 -17.03 -6.34
N PRO A 55 0.03 -16.46 -6.71
CA PRO A 55 0.01 -15.24 -7.49
C PRO A 55 0.62 -14.07 -6.70
N LEU A 56 1.42 -13.26 -7.39
CA LEU A 56 1.94 -12.00 -6.88
C LEU A 56 1.02 -10.85 -7.27
N VAL A 57 0.62 -10.05 -6.28
CA VAL A 57 -0.06 -8.77 -6.49
C VAL A 57 0.95 -7.64 -6.27
N VAL A 58 1.14 -6.80 -7.29
CA VAL A 58 1.94 -5.57 -7.17
C VAL A 58 0.98 -4.42 -6.88
N LEU A 59 1.14 -3.79 -5.73
CA LEU A 59 0.29 -2.69 -5.27
C LEU A 59 1.04 -1.36 -5.42
N LEU A 60 0.38 -0.40 -6.06
CA LEU A 60 0.84 0.98 -6.21
C LEU A 60 -0.19 1.88 -5.55
N HIS A 61 0.24 2.69 -4.59
CA HIS A 61 -0.65 3.59 -3.88
C HIS A 61 -1.03 4.81 -4.73
N GLY A 62 -2.14 5.46 -4.38
CA GLY A 62 -2.60 6.72 -4.98
C GLY A 62 -1.98 7.95 -4.30
N GLY A 63 -2.72 9.06 -4.26
CA GLY A 63 -2.29 10.30 -3.59
C GLY A 63 -1.70 11.37 -4.52
N ALA A 64 -1.96 11.27 -5.83
CA ALA A 64 -1.58 12.27 -6.83
C ALA A 64 -0.10 12.69 -6.77
N TRP A 65 0.80 11.72 -6.47
CA TRP A 65 2.24 11.95 -6.30
C TRP A 65 2.60 12.98 -5.22
N ARG A 66 1.70 13.32 -4.30
CA ARG A 66 1.97 14.28 -3.22
C ARG A 66 2.74 13.60 -2.09
N ALA A 67 3.72 14.30 -1.52
CA ALA A 67 4.61 13.77 -0.48
C ALA A 67 3.92 13.09 0.73
N PRO A 68 2.77 13.60 1.25
CA PRO A 68 2.12 13.00 2.42
C PRO A 68 1.55 11.59 2.23
N TYR A 69 1.36 11.13 0.99
CA TYR A 69 0.78 9.82 0.70
C TYR A 69 1.90 8.87 0.27
N ASP A 70 2.41 8.07 1.21
CA ASP A 70 3.41 7.04 0.96
C ASP A 70 2.77 5.65 0.92
N ARG A 71 3.53 4.60 0.62
CA ARG A 71 3.03 3.21 0.61
C ARG A 71 2.41 2.75 1.94
N ARG A 72 2.62 3.44 3.08
CA ARG A 72 2.16 2.96 4.39
C ARG A 72 0.65 2.99 4.54
N HIS A 73 -0.04 3.94 3.91
CA HIS A 73 -1.50 4.05 4.05
C HIS A 73 -2.27 2.90 3.40
N VAL A 74 -1.67 2.17 2.46
CA VAL A 74 -2.27 0.98 1.82
C VAL A 74 -1.81 -0.35 2.44
N THR A 75 -1.00 -0.32 3.50
CA THR A 75 -0.56 -1.54 4.21
C THR A 75 -1.70 -2.41 4.73
N PRO A 76 -2.87 -1.89 5.16
CA PRO A 76 -4.00 -2.73 5.55
C PRO A 76 -4.60 -3.52 4.37
N LEU A 77 -4.58 -2.94 3.16
CA LEU A 77 -4.99 -3.63 1.94
C LEU A 77 -3.97 -4.73 1.57
N ALA A 78 -2.68 -4.46 1.73
CA ALA A 78 -1.63 -5.45 1.52
C ALA A 78 -1.80 -6.65 2.46
N ASP A 79 -2.04 -6.42 3.75
CA ASP A 79 -2.34 -7.49 4.72
C ASP A 79 -3.62 -8.26 4.38
N PHE A 80 -4.68 -7.56 3.97
CA PHE A 80 -5.92 -8.20 3.54
C PHE A 80 -5.70 -9.17 2.37
N LEU A 81 -4.94 -8.76 1.36
CA LEU A 81 -4.59 -9.59 0.21
C LEU A 81 -3.69 -10.75 0.62
N ALA A 82 -2.71 -10.52 1.49
CA ALA A 82 -1.86 -11.57 2.04
C ALA A 82 -2.69 -12.66 2.75
N ARG A 83 -3.68 -12.26 3.57
CA ARG A 83 -4.64 -13.19 4.21
C ARG A 83 -5.57 -13.91 3.24
N ARG A 84 -5.60 -13.51 1.98
CA ARG A 84 -6.35 -14.19 0.91
C ARG A 84 -5.46 -15.12 0.09
N GLY A 85 -4.21 -15.34 0.51
CA GLY A 85 -3.29 -16.29 -0.10
C GLY A 85 -2.42 -15.70 -1.22
N PHE A 86 -2.40 -14.37 -1.37
CA PHE A 86 -1.52 -13.70 -2.33
C PHE A 86 -0.17 -13.38 -1.70
N ALA A 87 0.90 -13.47 -2.50
CA ALA A 87 2.10 -12.69 -2.21
C ALA A 87 1.83 -11.25 -2.63
N VAL A 88 2.27 -10.26 -1.83
CA VAL A 88 2.04 -8.85 -2.15
C VAL A 88 3.37 -8.09 -2.15
N ALA A 89 3.60 -7.32 -3.20
CA ALA A 89 4.66 -6.34 -3.31
C ALA A 89 4.03 -4.93 -3.29
N ASN A 90 4.09 -4.26 -2.13
CA ASN A 90 3.61 -2.90 -1.96
C ASN A 90 4.75 -1.92 -2.27
N VAL A 91 4.64 -1.23 -3.40
CA VAL A 91 5.76 -0.49 -4.00
C VAL A 91 5.65 1.00 -3.68
N GLU A 92 6.72 1.56 -3.15
CA GLU A 92 6.94 3.01 -3.09
C GLU A 92 7.55 3.49 -4.40
N TYR A 93 7.33 4.76 -4.73
CA TYR A 93 7.93 5.39 -5.89
C TYR A 93 8.23 6.85 -5.63
N ARG A 94 9.08 7.46 -6.47
CA ARG A 94 9.42 8.89 -6.35
C ARG A 94 8.15 9.74 -6.46
N ARG A 95 7.93 10.57 -5.44
CA ARG A 95 6.82 11.53 -5.36
C ARG A 95 7.32 12.95 -5.69
N GLY A 96 6.40 13.88 -5.91
CA GLY A 96 6.71 15.30 -6.10
C GLY A 96 7.34 15.92 -4.85
N ALA A 97 7.98 17.08 -5.01
CA ALA A 97 8.61 17.79 -3.90
C ALA A 97 7.61 18.05 -2.75
N GLU A 98 8.13 17.98 -1.51
CA GLU A 98 7.42 18.37 -0.28
C GLU A 98 6.84 19.79 -0.36
#